data_AF-B8DYK6-F1
#
_entry.id   AF-B8DYK6-F1
#
_cell.length_a   1.000
_cell.length_b   1.000
_cell.length_c   1.000
_cell.angle_alpha   90.00
_cell.angle_beta   90.00
_cell.angle_gamma   90.00
#
_symmetry.space_group_name_H-M   'P 1'
#
loop_
_entity.id
_entity.type
_entity.pdbx_description
1 polymer ?
#
loop_
_entity_poly.entity_id
_entity_poly.type
_entity_poly.pdbx_seq_one_letter_code
_entity_poly.pdbx_strand_id
1 'polypeptide(L)' 'MEFYRGVLVILFMGLILEIIVFIHYLSKWFFPFEFYLNLFDFFMTVGGIYAVIRHMIKTIRKG' A
#
# COMPACT_ATOMS: atom_id res chain seq x y z
N MET A 1 16.89 -9.69 4.89
CA MET A 1 16.55 -9.08 3.57
C MET A 1 15.37 -9.77 2.91
N GLU A 2 15.26 -11.11 2.91
CA GLU A 2 14.13 -11.83 2.29
C GLU A 2 12.76 -11.53 2.90
N PHE A 3 12.65 -11.43 4.22
CA PHE A 3 11.39 -11.10 4.87
C PHE A 3 10.83 -9.74 4.43
N TYR A 4 11.66 -8.69 4.43
CA TYR A 4 11.26 -7.35 3.95
C TYR A 4 10.86 -7.37 2.47
N ARG A 5 11.52 -8.19 1.66
CA ARG A 5 11.16 -8.38 0.24
C ARG A 5 9.77 -8.99 0.10
N GLY A 6 9.45 -10.03 0.88
CA GLY A 6 8.11 -10.64 0.90
C GLY A 6 7.02 -9.67 1.34
N VAL A 7 7.27 -8.91 2.42
CA VAL A 7 6.33 -7.87 2.90
C VAL A 7 6.12 -6.78 1.84
N LEU A 8 7.18 -6.31 1.18
CA LEU A 8 7.07 -5.33 0.10
C LEU A 8 6.25 -5.86 -1.07
N VAL A 9 6.45 -7.11 -1.48
CA VAL A 9 5.67 -7.72 -2.58
C VAL A 9 4.18 -7.75 -2.26
N ILE A 10 3.81 -8.13 -1.03
CA ILE A 10 2.39 -8.14 -0.61
C ILE A 10 1.82 -6.72 -0.63
N LEU A 11 2.55 -5.75 -0.07
CA LEU A 11 2.11 -4.35 -0.05
C LEU A 11 1.97 -3.78 -1.47
N PHE A 12 2.89 -4.08 -2.38
CA PHE A 12 2.77 -3.66 -3.78
C PHE A 12 1.61 -4.32 -4.50
N MET A 13 1.33 -5.61 -4.23
CA MET A 13 0.16 -6.28 -4.78
C MET A 13 -1.15 -5.67 -4.28
N GLY A 14 -1.23 -5.35 -2.98
CA GLY A 14 -2.36 -4.64 -2.39
C GLY A 14 -2.58 -3.28 -3.04
N LEU A 15 -1.49 -2.53 -3.26
CA LEU A 15 -1.53 -1.19 -3.86
C LEU A 15 -2.07 -1.20 -5.30
N ILE A 16 -1.74 -2.24 -6.09
CA ILE A 16 -2.32 -2.44 -7.42
C ILE A 16 -3.83 -2.69 -7.32
N LEU A 17 -4.25 -3.53 -6.37
CA LEU A 17 -5.66 -3.86 -6.17
C LEU A 17 -6.49 -2.63 -5.77
N GLU A 18 -5.97 -1.83 -4.83
CA GLU A 18 -6.58 -0.57 -4.38
C GLU A 18 -6.78 0.42 -5.55
N ILE A 19 -5.79 0.53 -6.45
CA ILE A 19 -5.89 1.36 -7.67
C ILE A 19 -7.02 0.87 -8.59
N ILE A 20 -7.13 -0.44 -8.80
CA ILE A 20 -8.22 -1.02 -9.62
C ILE A 20 -9.58 -0.70 -8.99
N VAL A 21 -9.68 -0.81 -7.65
CA VAL A 21 -10.90 -0.50 -6.91
C VAL A 21 -11.24 0.99 -7.01
N PHE A 22 -10.26 1.89 -6.96
CA PHE A 22 -10.48 3.32 -7.21
C PHE A 22 -11.06 3.59 -8.60
N ILE A 23 -10.49 2.96 -9.64
CA ILE A 23 -10.98 3.09 -11.01
C ILE A 23 -12.42 2.58 -11.11
N HIS A 24 -12.74 1.45 -10.43
CA HIS A 24 -14.08 0.90 -10.40
C HIS A 24 -15.11 1.86 -9.80
N TYR A 25 -14.80 2.48 -8.66
CA TYR A 25 -15.70 3.44 -8.02
C TYR A 25 -15.82 4.76 -8.78
N LEU A 26 -14.72 5.28 -9.33
CA LEU A 26 -14.74 6.47 -10.18
C LEU A 26 -15.61 6.25 -11.43
N SER A 27 -15.53 5.07 -12.05
CA SER A 27 -16.37 4.72 -13.20
C SER A 27 -17.86 4.67 -12.87
N LYS A 28 -18.24 4.44 -11.61
CA LYS A 28 -19.64 4.35 -11.17
C LYS A 28 -20.22 5.68 -10.67
N TRP A 29 -19.41 6.74 -10.54
CA TRP A 29 -19.85 8.05 -10.04
C TRP A 29 -20.59 8.00 -8.69
N PHE A 30 -20.34 6.94 -7.90
CA PHE A 30 -20.97 6.70 -6.61
C PHE A 30 -19.86 6.38 -5.60
N PHE A 31 -19.85 7.10 -4.47
CA PHE A 31 -18.81 6.98 -3.43
C PHE A 31 -19.42 6.39 -2.16
N PRO A 32 -19.60 5.06 -2.11
CA PRO A 32 -20.17 4.41 -0.94
C PRO A 32 -19.11 4.27 0.17
N PHE A 33 -19.52 3.75 1.33
CA PHE A 33 -18.65 3.54 2.49
C PHE A 33 -17.37 2.75 2.13
N GLU A 34 -17.48 1.78 1.23
CA GLU A 34 -16.37 0.96 0.75
C GLU A 34 -15.28 1.77 0.02
N PHE A 35 -15.63 2.90 -0.62
CA PHE A 35 -14.65 3.78 -1.25
C PHE A 35 -13.75 4.44 -0.20
N TYR A 36 -14.34 4.92 0.91
CA TYR A 36 -13.59 5.54 1.99
C TYR A 36 -12.72 4.52 2.74
N LEU A 37 -13.19 3.28 2.88
CA LEU A 37 -12.37 2.18 3.39
C LEU A 37 -11.19 1.89 2.48
N ASN A 38 -11.40 1.79 1.16
CA ASN A 38 -10.32 1.60 0.19
C ASN A 38 -9.31 2.76 0.22
N LEU A 39 -9.79 3.99 0.43
CA LEU A 39 -8.94 5.16 0.59
C LEU A 39 -8.09 5.10 1.86
N PHE A 40 -8.69 4.69 2.98
CA PHE A 40 -7.96 4.47 4.22
C PHE A 40 -6.91 3.36 4.09
N ASP A 41 -7.28 2.23 3.49
CA ASP A 41 -6.38 1.10 3.25
C ASP A 41 -5.20 1.52 2.37
N PHE A 42 -5.46 2.31 1.32
CA PHE A 42 -4.40 2.89 0.48
C PHE A 42 -3.37 3.71 1.27
N PHE A 43 -3.82 4.57 2.18
CA PHE A 43 -2.91 5.33 3.03
C PHE A 43 -2.10 4.43 3.96
N MET A 44 -2.71 3.37 4.50
CA MET A 44 -2.03 2.38 5.34
C MET A 44 -0.98 1.58 4.56
N THR A 45 -1.30 1.16 3.33
CA THR A 45 -0.40 0.42 2.45
C THR A 45 0.80 1.28 2.06
N VAL A 46 0.58 2.53 1.62
CA VAL A 46 1.66 3.49 1.32
C VAL A 46 2.53 3.77 2.56
N GLY A 47 1.89 3.96 3.72
CA GLY A 47 2.59 4.15 4.99
C GLY A 47 3.43 2.95 5.39
N GLY A 48 2.92 1.74 5.20
CA GLY A 48 3.61 0.48 5.43
C GLY A 48 4.85 0.33 4.54
N ILE A 49 4.72 0.61 3.24
CA ILE A 49 5.84 0.60 2.29
C ILE A 49 6.91 1.60 2.74
N TYR A 50 6.52 2.84 3.06
CA TYR A 50 7.44 3.86 3.52
C TYR A 50 8.19 3.44 4.80
N ALA A 51 7.48 2.87 5.78
CA ALA A 51 8.06 2.40 7.03
C ALA A 51 9.08 1.27 6.79
N VAL A 52 8.74 0.30 5.93
CA VAL A 52 9.63 -0.81 5.56
C VAL A 52 10.88 -0.30 4.85
N ILE A 53 10.73 0.57 3.84
CA ILE A 53 11.87 1.16 3.12
C ILE A 53 12.77 1.95 4.07
N ARG A 54 12.19 2.81 4.92
CA ARG A 54 12.94 3.58 5.92
C ARG A 54 13.70 2.66 6.88
N HIS A 55 13.10 1.56 7.30
CA HIS A 55 13.75 0.58 8.16
C HIS A 55 14.92 -0.12 7.46
N MET A 56 14.73 -0.53 6.19
CA MET A 56 15.79 -1.13 5.38
C MET A 56 16.98 -0.19 5.19
N ILE A 57 16.73 1.08 4.83
CA ILE A 57 17.78 2.09 4.65
C ILE A 57 18.55 2.33 5.96
N LYS A 58 17.85 2.45 7.10
CA LYS A 58 18.49 2.59 8.41
C LYS A 58 19.34 1.39 8.78
N THR A 59 18.88 0.18 8.45
CA THR A 59 19.62 -1.06 8.71
C THR A 59 20.89 -1.11 7.87
N ILE A 60 20.82 -0.74 6.59
CA ILE A 60 21.98 -0.68 5.68
C ILE A 60 23.00 0.36 6.15
N ARG A 61 22.56 1.53 6.64
CA ARG A 61 23.44 2.62 7.09
C ARG A 61 24.17 2.34 8.41
N LYS A 62 23.74 1.33 9.16
CA LYS A 62 24.33 0.93 10.46
C LYS A 62 25.23 -0.31 10.38
N GLY A 63 25.28 -0.98 9.23
CA GLY A 63 26.25 -2.04 8.94
C GLY A 63 27.44 -1.47 8.18
#